data_AF-A0A7V4G7W4-F1
#
_entry.id   AF-A0A7V4G7W4-F1
#
_cell.length_a   1.000
_cell.length_b   1.000
_cell.length_c   1.000
_cell.angle_alpha   90.00
_cell.angle_beta   90.00
_cell.angle_gamma   90.00
#
_symmetry.space_group_name_H-M   'P 1'
#
loop_
_entity.id
_entity.type
_entity.pdbx_description
1 polymer ?
#
loop_
_entity_poly.entity_id
_entity_poly.type
_entity_poly.pdbx_seq_one_letter_code
_entity_poly.pdbx_strand_id
1 'polypeptide(L)'
;PHLRHLIEQVLFTSPGERVNRPTFGSGVLQLLFQPLSTELAATTQFLVQSALQQWLGHLIRVEAVEVEHEDARLTITVQYIVLRTQQRETARFSRGGQQP
;
A
#
# COMPACT_ATOMS: atom_id res chain seq x y z
N PRO A 1 5.26 9.23 -12.43
CA PRO A 1 6.07 9.58 -11.22
C PRO A 1 5.22 10.09 -10.03
N HIS A 2 4.31 11.06 -10.24
CA HIS A 2 3.52 11.64 -9.13
C HIS A 2 2.57 10.64 -8.43
N LEU A 3 1.80 9.85 -9.18
CA LEU A 3 0.88 8.85 -8.60
C LEU A 3 1.61 7.79 -7.78
N ARG A 4 2.78 7.33 -8.25
CA ARG A 4 3.63 6.40 -7.50
C ARG A 4 3.97 6.96 -6.11
N HIS A 5 4.35 8.24 -6.02
CA HIS A 5 4.64 8.87 -4.72
C HIS A 5 3.41 8.99 -3.84
N LEU A 6 2.23 9.31 -4.39
CA LEU A 6 0.99 9.36 -3.62
C LEU A 6 0.61 7.98 -3.07
N ILE A 7 0.73 6.93 -3.90
CA ILE A 7 0.51 5.54 -3.49
C ILE A 7 1.49 5.18 -2.37
N GLU A 8 2.78 5.47 -2.56
CA GLU A 8 3.81 5.22 -1.55
C GLU A 8 3.49 5.91 -0.23
N GLN A 9 3.06 7.18 -0.25
CA GLN A 9 2.63 7.88 0.96
C GLN A 9 1.45 7.19 1.66
N VAL A 10 0.44 6.72 0.93
CA VAL A 10 -0.70 6.01 1.54
C VAL A 10 -0.25 4.68 2.14
N LEU A 11 0.55 3.90 1.40
CA LEU A 11 1.04 2.60 1.85
C LEU A 11 1.88 2.74 3.12
N PHE A 12 2.77 3.71 3.16
CA PHE A 12 3.86 3.76 4.13
C PHE A 12 3.73 4.86 5.18
N THR A 13 2.52 5.40 5.35
CA THR A 13 2.14 6.23 6.49
C THR A 13 1.27 5.42 7.45
N SER A 14 1.55 5.50 8.75
CA SER A 14 0.70 4.90 9.77
C SER A 14 -0.44 5.86 10.14
N PRO A 15 -1.69 5.37 10.29
CA PRO A 15 -2.75 6.17 10.90
C PRO A 15 -2.29 6.76 12.24
N GLY A 16 -2.58 8.04 12.46
CA GLY A 16 -2.13 8.83 13.61
C GLY A 16 -0.83 9.61 13.38
N GLU A 17 -0.03 9.27 12.36
CA GLU A 17 1.24 9.97 12.07
C GLU A 17 1.02 11.43 11.62
N ARG A 18 -0.07 11.68 10.89
CA ARG A 18 -0.43 13.03 10.42
C ARG A 18 -1.46 13.66 11.36
N VAL A 19 -1.04 14.63 12.17
CA VAL A 19 -1.91 15.36 13.12
C VAL A 19 -3.17 15.91 12.46
N ASN A 20 -3.05 16.51 11.27
CA ASN A 20 -4.17 17.11 10.55
C ASN A 20 -5.01 16.09 9.73
N ARG A 21 -4.58 14.83 9.64
CA ARG A 21 -5.29 13.73 8.96
C ARG A 21 -5.01 12.40 9.68
N PRO A 22 -5.55 12.20 10.89
CA PRO A 22 -5.19 11.05 11.73
C PRO A 22 -5.60 9.71 11.12
N THR A 23 -6.54 9.67 10.18
CA THR A 23 -6.95 8.43 9.51
C THR A 23 -6.16 8.12 8.23
N PHE A 24 -5.22 8.99 7.83
CA PHE A 24 -4.44 8.79 6.60
C PHE A 24 -3.38 7.72 6.78
N GLY A 25 -3.29 6.82 5.80
CA GLY A 25 -2.37 5.68 5.80
C GLY A 25 -3.09 4.36 5.58
N SER A 26 -2.32 3.26 5.54
CA SER A 26 -2.84 1.90 5.40
C SER A 26 -2.67 1.04 6.66
N GLY A 27 -1.79 1.45 7.58
CA GLY A 27 -1.43 0.66 8.77
C GLY A 27 -0.60 -0.59 8.48
N VAL A 28 -0.25 -0.86 7.22
CA VAL A 28 0.46 -2.09 6.81
C VAL A 28 1.81 -2.29 7.51
N LEU A 29 2.45 -1.20 7.93
CA LEU A 29 3.73 -1.25 8.62
C LEU A 29 3.67 -1.97 9.97
N GLN A 30 2.51 -1.94 10.62
CA GLN A 30 2.30 -2.64 11.90
C GLN A 30 2.29 -4.17 11.71
N LEU A 31 2.03 -4.64 10.49
CA LEU A 31 1.95 -6.06 10.15
C LEU A 31 3.30 -6.64 9.70
N LEU A 32 4.31 -5.79 9.43
CA LEU A 32 5.64 -6.20 8.95
C LEU A 32 6.39 -7.18 9.87
N PHE A 33 6.10 -7.12 11.17
CA PHE A 33 6.79 -7.90 12.20
C PHE A 33 5.99 -9.13 12.66
N GLN A 34 4.84 -9.39 12.04
CA GLN A 34 4.06 -10.57 12.34
C GLN A 34 4.50 -11.73 11.44
N PRO A 35 4.49 -12.99 11.92
CA PRO A 35 4.70 -14.15 11.07
C PRO A 35 3.69 -14.15 9.91
N LEU A 36 4.16 -14.25 8.66
CA LEU A 36 3.26 -14.26 7.53
C LEU A 36 2.46 -15.56 7.51
N SER A 37 1.17 -15.47 7.82
CA SER A 37 0.18 -16.50 7.50
C SER A 37 -0.64 -16.07 6.27
N THR A 38 -1.31 -17.02 5.62
CA THR A 38 -2.18 -16.74 4.47
C THR A 38 -3.29 -15.74 4.83
N GLU A 39 -3.81 -15.82 6.06
CA GLU A 39 -4.82 -14.92 6.60
C GLU A 39 -4.28 -13.49 6.79
N LEU A 40 -3.02 -13.37 7.25
CA LEU A 40 -2.37 -12.07 7.39
C LEU A 40 -2.12 -11.42 6.03
N ALA A 41 -1.71 -12.20 5.03
CA ALA A 41 -1.52 -11.72 3.66
C ALA A 41 -2.83 -11.19 3.07
N ALA A 42 -3.93 -11.93 3.19
CA ALA A 42 -5.25 -11.51 2.74
C ALA A 42 -5.75 -10.24 3.46
N THR A 43 -5.56 -10.18 4.79
CA THR A 43 -5.90 -8.99 5.58
C THR A 43 -5.11 -7.78 5.13
N THR A 44 -3.80 -7.96 4.87
CA THR A 44 -2.93 -6.89 4.41
C THR A 44 -3.33 -6.37 3.03
N GLN A 45 -3.64 -7.28 2.10
CA GLN A 45 -4.15 -6.91 0.78
C GLN A 45 -5.44 -6.08 0.89
N PHE A 46 -6.37 -6.52 1.74
CA PHE A 46 -7.63 -5.81 1.97
C PHE A 46 -7.42 -4.40 2.56
N LEU A 47 -6.53 -4.26 3.55
CA LEU A 47 -6.21 -2.96 4.17
C LEU A 47 -5.59 -2.01 3.15
N VAL A 48 -4.64 -2.50 2.35
CA VAL A 48 -3.99 -1.71 1.30
C VAL A 48 -5.01 -1.28 0.24
N GLN A 49 -5.83 -2.21 -0.25
CA GLN A 49 -6.85 -1.91 -1.26
C GLN A 49 -7.83 -0.86 -0.73
N SER A 50 -8.33 -1.03 0.50
CA SER A 50 -9.27 -0.11 1.14
C SER A 50 -8.67 1.28 1.34
N ALA A 51 -7.43 1.38 1.80
CA ALA A 51 -6.74 2.66 1.98
C ALA A 51 -6.52 3.40 0.65
N LEU A 52 -6.10 2.68 -0.40
CA LEU A 52 -5.91 3.26 -1.72
C LEU A 52 -7.22 3.74 -2.34
N GLN A 53 -8.31 2.97 -2.18
CA GLN A 53 -9.64 3.40 -2.61
C GLN A 53 -10.12 4.63 -1.85
N GLN A 54 -9.97 4.64 -0.51
CA GLN A 54 -10.39 5.77 0.32
C GLN A 54 -9.66 7.07 -0.04
N TRP A 55 -8.33 7.01 -0.22
CA TRP A 55 -7.52 8.21 -0.38
C TRP A 55 -7.27 8.60 -1.83
N LEU A 56 -7.18 7.63 -2.75
CA LEU A 56 -6.79 7.83 -4.15
C LEU A 56 -7.86 7.34 -5.14
N GLY A 57 -9.04 6.88 -4.70
CA GLY A 57 -10.11 6.40 -5.57
C GLY A 57 -10.64 7.44 -6.57
N HIS A 58 -10.37 8.73 -6.34
CA HIS A 58 -10.67 9.82 -7.26
C HIS A 58 -9.59 10.04 -8.34
N LEU A 59 -8.43 9.39 -8.22
CA LEU A 59 -7.31 9.48 -9.16
C LEU A 59 -7.09 8.16 -9.91
N ILE A 60 -7.26 7.03 -9.21
CA ILE A 60 -6.98 5.69 -9.73
C ILE A 60 -8.12 4.73 -9.39
N ARG A 61 -8.35 3.76 -10.28
CA ARG A 61 -9.11 2.55 -9.99
C ARG A 61 -8.14 1.43 -9.68
N VAL A 62 -8.13 0.94 -8.44
CA VAL A 62 -7.31 -0.21 -8.04
C VAL A 62 -7.93 -1.49 -8.62
N GLU A 63 -7.14 -2.25 -9.37
CA GLU A 63 -7.58 -3.52 -9.97
C GLU A 63 -7.07 -4.73 -9.19
N ALA A 64 -5.83 -4.69 -8.72
CA ALA A 64 -5.24 -5.76 -7.92
C ALA A 64 -4.20 -5.22 -6.93
N VAL A 65 -4.10 -5.89 -5.79
CA VAL A 65 -3.06 -5.68 -4.79
C VAL A 65 -2.49 -7.05 -4.43
N GLU A 66 -1.20 -7.21 -4.63
CA GLU A 66 -0.46 -8.39 -4.21
C GLU A 66 0.54 -7.99 -3.12
N VAL A 67 0.69 -8.85 -2.13
CA VAL A 67 1.53 -8.62 -0.96
C VAL A 67 2.40 -9.85 -0.77
N GLU A 68 3.71 -9.64 -0.80
CA GLU A 68 4.74 -10.63 -0.57
C GLU A 68 5.54 -10.23 0.66
N HIS A 69 5.89 -11.19 1.50
CA HIS A 69 6.77 -10.98 2.63
C HIS A 69 7.88 -12.03 2.58
N GLU A 70 9.12 -11.55 2.56
CA GLU A 70 10.32 -12.36 2.50
C GLU A 70 11.29 -11.85 3.56
N ASP A 71 11.66 -12.72 4.49
CA ASP A 71 12.45 -12.44 5.70
C ASP A 71 11.91 -11.27 6.55
N ALA A 72 12.37 -10.05 6.27
CA ALA A 72 12.02 -8.81 6.94
C ALA A 72 11.66 -7.69 5.94
N ARG A 73 11.25 -8.08 4.73
CA ARG A 73 10.94 -7.19 3.63
C ARG A 73 9.53 -7.47 3.13
N LEU A 74 8.70 -6.44 3.15
CA LEU A 74 7.39 -6.44 2.53
C LEU A 74 7.48 -5.81 1.16
N THR A 75 6.86 -6.49 0.21
CA THR A 75 6.71 -6.03 -1.15
C THR A 75 5.24 -5.97 -1.50
N ILE A 76 4.79 -4.81 -1.97
CA ILE A 76 3.41 -4.55 -2.37
C ILE A 76 3.40 -4.22 -3.85
N THR A 77 2.68 -5.00 -4.65
CA THR A 77 2.46 -4.73 -6.07
C THR A 77 1.02 -4.25 -6.25
N VAL A 78 0.86 -3.06 -6.82
CA VAL A 78 -0.45 -2.45 -7.08
C VAL A 78 -0.65 -2.33 -8.58
N GLN A 79 -1.69 -2.97 -9.10
CA GLN A 79 -2.18 -2.78 -10.46
C GLN A 79 -3.36 -1.81 -10.42
N TYR A 80 -3.31 -0.75 -11.22
CA TYR A 80 -4.34 0.28 -11.22
C TYR A 80 -4.51 0.94 -12.59
N ILE A 81 -5.69 1.53 -12.80
CA ILE A 81 -5.98 2.37 -13.95
C ILE A 81 -6.01 3.82 -13.52
N VAL A 82 -5.26 4.67 -14.21
CA VAL A 82 -5.30 6.12 -14.02
C VAL A 82 -6.59 6.66 -14.60
N LEU A 83 -7.47 7.25 -13.78
CA LEU A 83 -8.79 7.67 -14.24
C LEU A 83 -8.75 8.77 -15.32
N ARG A 84 -7.73 9.64 -15.28
CA ARG A 84 -7.57 10.73 -16.24
C ARG A 84 -7.18 10.24 -17.63
N THR A 85 -6.28 9.27 -17.73
CA THR A 85 -5.69 8.80 -19.01
C THR A 85 -6.24 7.44 -19.45
N GLN A 86 -6.97 6.74 -18.58
CA GLN A 86 -7.42 5.36 -18.75
C GLN A 86 -6.27 4.36 -18.99
N GLN A 87 -5.03 4.73 -18.67
CA GLN A 87 -3.89 3.84 -18.78
C GLN A 87 -3.80 2.92 -17.57
N ARG A 88 -3.59 1.63 -17.85
CA ARG A 88 -3.24 0.64 -16.83
C ARG A 88 -1.75 0.77 -16.51
N GLU A 89 -1.45 0.83 -15.22
CA GLU A 89 -0.10 0.87 -14.69
C GLU A 89 0.06 -0.19 -13.60
N THR A 90 1.31 -0.56 -13.35
CA THR A 90 1.69 -1.43 -12.24
C THR A 90 2.86 -0.80 -11.50
N ALA A 91 2.72 -0.67 -10.19
CA ALA A 91 3.76 -0.12 -9.34
C ALA A 91 4.10 -1.10 -8.22
N ARG A 92 5.40 -1.35 -8.06
CA ARG A 92 5.96 -2.18 -6.99
C ARG A 92 6.61 -1.28 -5.93
N PHE A 93 6.26 -1.53 -4.68
CA PHE A 93 6.77 -0.84 -3.50
C PHE A 93 7.35 -1.86 -2.54
N SER A 94 8.41 -1.47 -1.84
CA SER A 94 9.05 -2.37 -0.90
C SER A 94 9.55 -1.62 0.32
N ARG A 95 9.34 -2.17 1.50
CA ARG A 95 9.89 -1.66 2.76
C ARG A 95 10.32 -2.82 3.63
N GLY A 96 11.52 -2.74 4.17
CA GLY A 96 12.10 -3.75 5.05
C GLY A 96 13.19 -3.13 5.91
N GLY A 97 13.66 -3.89 6.90
CA GLY A 97 14.79 -3.45 7.73
C GLY A 97 15.98 -3.09 6.82
N GLN A 98 16.55 -1.89 7.00
CA GLN A 98 17.88 -1.62 6.49
C GLN A 98 18.80 -2.71 7.06
N GLN A 99 19.32 -3.57 6.19
CA GLN A 99 20.53 -4.29 6.54
C GLN A 99 21.67 -3.25 6.51
N PRO A 100 22.48 -3.14 7.57
CA PRO A 100 23.54 -2.15 7.68
C PRO A 100 24.59 -2.26 6.57
#